data_AF-A0A6L5XFF0-F1
#
_entry.id   AF-A0A6L5XFF0-F1
#
_cell.length_a   1.000
_cell.length_b   1.000
_cell.length_c   1.000
_cell.angle_alpha   90.00
_cell.angle_beta   90.00
_cell.angle_gamma   90.00
#
_symmetry.space_group_name_H-M   'P 1'
#
loop_
_entity.id
_entity.type
_entity.pdbx_description
1 polymer ?
#
loop_
_entity_poly.entity_id
_entity_poly.type
_entity_poly.pdbx_seq_one_letter_code
_entity_poly.pdbx_strand_id
1 'polypeptide(L)'
;MIKVFKNTIFSLLLILCGTAMPTMAKEKVNVQWQKTILAAIDSFPQHGGYYTGSQPTATFATTAWQGLDNAFQMHPGDKKPHFDPVLAQPSFCSSATYSVIVKALIMWDSKGAISRQAWINMKPCVGIVGPLNPQGLSQADGQGFWGRANANGPSLGCLVHELGAGFSMTAYRGAKSTKNKETPDEPYMTDEQWLNNPIWSHMVPGDIVKIFWNRNDDRGSDRGAIIGDNGVKGDDQEAGHSVVFTGFDHEGNITYWSSNGPGREPAKMGYSTAQCNKLKIQRIVVTRILHPERFDRVKHMAPTSIDQYLFDLNGKKHSSTAELKRHCGIK
;
A
#
# COMPACT_ATOMS: atom_id res chain seq x y z
N MET A 1 1.31 -69.86 -59.63
CA MET A 1 1.36 -68.65 -60.47
C MET A 1 0.65 -67.52 -59.71
N ILE A 2 1.21 -66.31 -59.74
CA ILE A 2 0.65 -65.01 -59.27
C ILE A 2 1.05 -64.54 -57.83
N LYS A 3 2.13 -63.75 -57.85
CA LYS A 3 2.41 -62.41 -57.26
C LYS A 3 2.09 -62.05 -55.80
N VAL A 4 3.20 -61.70 -55.13
CA VAL A 4 3.43 -60.76 -54.02
C VAL A 4 2.71 -59.41 -54.18
N PHE A 5 2.22 -58.81 -53.09
CA PHE A 5 2.38 -57.37 -52.80
C PHE A 5 2.36 -57.04 -51.30
N LYS A 6 3.25 -56.12 -50.94
CA LYS A 6 3.61 -55.63 -49.61
C LYS A 6 2.55 -54.65 -49.07
N ASN A 7 2.24 -54.73 -47.78
CA ASN A 7 1.62 -53.61 -47.04
C ASN A 7 2.65 -52.98 -46.10
N THR A 8 2.98 -51.73 -46.39
CA THR A 8 3.85 -50.85 -45.60
C THR A 8 3.00 -50.14 -44.55
N ILE A 9 3.30 -50.33 -43.26
CA ILE A 9 2.71 -49.53 -42.17
C ILE A 9 3.65 -48.34 -41.92
N PHE A 10 3.14 -47.13 -42.14
CA PHE A 10 3.81 -45.87 -41.79
C PHE A 10 3.72 -45.64 -40.27
N SER A 11 4.87 -45.58 -39.59
CA SER A 11 4.96 -45.10 -38.21
C SER A 11 4.90 -43.58 -38.20
N LEU A 12 3.83 -43.01 -37.62
CA LEU A 12 3.72 -41.58 -37.34
C LEU A 12 4.60 -41.25 -36.13
N LEU A 13 5.75 -40.60 -36.37
CA LEU A 13 6.58 -40.03 -35.30
C LEU A 13 5.95 -38.70 -34.87
N LEU A 14 5.25 -38.67 -33.74
CA LEU A 14 4.84 -37.41 -33.11
C LEU A 14 6.09 -36.78 -32.47
N ILE A 15 6.64 -35.76 -33.11
CA ILE A 15 7.62 -34.86 -32.49
C ILE A 15 6.83 -33.94 -31.55
N LEU A 16 6.78 -34.30 -30.27
CA LEU A 16 6.39 -33.38 -29.20
C LEU A 16 7.47 -32.31 -29.07
N CYS A 17 7.30 -31.19 -29.78
CA CYS A 17 7.98 -29.93 -29.46
C CYS A 17 7.50 -29.47 -28.08
N GLY A 18 8.13 -29.98 -27.03
CA GLY A 18 8.01 -29.42 -25.68
C GLY A 18 8.64 -28.04 -25.66
N THR A 19 7.85 -27.01 -25.96
CA THR A 19 8.21 -25.65 -25.57
C THR A 19 8.16 -25.62 -24.04
N ALA A 20 9.32 -25.74 -23.39
CA ALA A 20 9.45 -25.41 -21.99
C ALA A 20 8.93 -23.98 -21.82
N MET A 21 7.77 -23.82 -21.18
CA MET A 21 7.31 -22.51 -20.75
C MET A 21 8.43 -21.91 -19.90
N PRO A 22 8.86 -20.67 -20.16
CA PRO A 22 9.86 -20.05 -19.30
C PRO A 22 9.28 -20.06 -17.89
N THR A 23 9.96 -20.74 -16.97
CA THR A 23 9.67 -20.62 -15.54
C THR A 23 9.77 -19.14 -15.21
N MET A 24 8.64 -18.48 -14.97
CA MET A 24 8.62 -17.09 -14.54
C MET A 24 9.57 -16.99 -13.35
N ALA A 25 10.56 -16.09 -13.43
CA ALA A 25 11.45 -15.84 -12.32
C ALA A 25 10.60 -15.47 -11.11
N LYS A 26 10.60 -16.32 -10.08
CA LYS A 26 9.85 -16.06 -8.85
C LYS A 26 10.34 -14.73 -8.31
N GLU A 27 9.42 -13.79 -8.09
CA GLU A 27 9.80 -12.46 -7.65
C GLU A 27 10.63 -12.54 -6.36
N LYS A 28 11.59 -11.63 -6.24
CA LYS A 28 12.45 -11.57 -5.06
C LYS A 28 11.56 -11.27 -3.83
N VAL A 29 11.73 -12.07 -2.77
CA VAL A 29 11.04 -11.91 -1.49
C VAL A 29 12.06 -11.95 -0.37
N ASN A 30 12.01 -10.98 0.54
CA ASN A 30 12.73 -11.05 1.81
C ASN A 30 11.85 -11.80 2.83
N VAL A 31 12.07 -13.10 2.98
CA VAL A 31 11.27 -13.97 3.86
C VAL A 31 11.32 -13.50 5.33
N GLN A 32 12.47 -13.00 5.78
CA GLN A 32 12.60 -12.50 7.15
C GLN A 32 11.70 -11.28 7.36
N TRP A 33 11.73 -10.32 6.41
CA TRP A 33 10.87 -9.15 6.46
C TRP A 33 9.37 -9.53 6.41
N GLN A 34 8.96 -10.42 5.50
CA GLN A 34 7.55 -10.84 5.41
C GLN A 34 7.06 -11.49 6.70
N LYS A 35 7.89 -12.34 7.33
CA LYS A 35 7.55 -12.89 8.65
C LYS A 35 7.43 -11.80 9.71
N THR A 36 8.35 -10.83 9.72
CA THR A 36 8.33 -9.76 10.73
C THR A 36 7.15 -8.81 10.57
N ILE A 37 6.76 -8.43 9.35
CA ILE A 37 5.60 -7.54 9.16
C ILE A 37 4.28 -8.24 9.52
N LEU A 38 4.14 -9.52 9.22
CA LEU A 38 2.97 -10.31 9.65
C LEU A 38 2.94 -10.46 11.18
N ALA A 39 4.08 -10.75 11.82
CA ALA A 39 4.15 -10.77 13.28
C ALA A 39 3.88 -9.39 13.91
N ALA A 40 4.22 -8.30 13.22
CA ALA A 40 3.87 -6.95 13.67
C ALA A 40 2.35 -6.74 13.64
N ILE A 41 1.64 -7.21 12.60
CA ILE A 41 0.17 -7.21 12.55
C ILE A 41 -0.42 -7.93 13.76
N ASP A 42 0.10 -9.12 14.09
CA ASP A 42 -0.40 -9.93 15.20
C ASP A 42 -0.23 -9.24 16.57
N SER A 43 0.63 -8.22 16.66
CA SER A 43 0.82 -7.43 17.89
C SER A 43 -0.17 -6.26 18.04
N PHE A 44 -0.98 -5.98 17.02
CA PHE A 44 -2.00 -4.93 17.08
C PHE A 44 -3.27 -5.45 17.75
N PRO A 45 -3.96 -4.63 18.56
CA PRO A 45 -5.28 -4.98 19.06
C PRO A 45 -6.27 -5.15 17.91
N GLN A 46 -7.30 -5.98 18.13
CA GLN A 46 -8.44 -6.04 17.24
C GLN A 46 -9.39 -4.87 17.54
N HIS A 47 -9.82 -4.18 16.50
CA HIS A 47 -10.63 -2.96 16.54
C HIS A 47 -9.88 -1.76 17.15
N GLY A 48 -10.52 -0.98 18.02
CA GLY A 48 -9.97 0.27 18.56
C GLY A 48 -10.64 1.54 18.09
N GLY A 49 -11.54 1.42 17.12
CA GLY A 49 -12.29 2.52 16.56
C GLY A 49 -11.65 3.14 15.32
N TYR A 50 -12.52 3.58 14.42
CA TYR A 50 -12.16 4.33 13.23
C TYR A 50 -12.68 5.76 13.37
N TYR A 51 -11.78 6.74 13.43
CA TYR A 51 -12.15 8.14 13.60
C TYR A 51 -11.15 9.06 12.90
N THR A 52 -11.66 9.85 11.95
CA THR A 52 -10.87 10.79 11.13
C THR A 52 -11.18 12.25 11.48
N GLY A 53 -11.93 12.51 12.55
CA GLY A 53 -12.22 13.87 12.96
C GLY A 53 -11.03 14.54 13.63
N SER A 54 -10.93 15.85 13.46
CA SER A 54 -9.82 16.66 13.95
C SER A 54 -9.92 17.03 15.44
N GLN A 55 -11.00 16.67 16.12
CA GLN A 55 -11.26 17.00 17.52
C GLN A 55 -11.73 15.77 18.29
N PRO A 56 -11.41 15.62 19.58
CA PRO A 56 -12.01 14.60 20.43
C PRO A 56 -13.54 14.68 20.47
N THR A 57 -14.17 13.55 20.76
CA THR A 57 -15.63 13.42 20.93
C THR A 57 -15.93 12.64 22.19
N ALA A 58 -17.21 12.54 22.58
CA ALA A 58 -17.63 11.68 23.68
C ALA A 58 -17.25 10.19 23.47
N THR A 59 -17.17 9.75 22.21
CA THR A 59 -16.80 8.36 21.85
C THR A 59 -15.29 8.17 21.72
N PHE A 60 -14.59 9.20 21.25
CA PHE A 60 -13.15 9.16 20.97
C PHE A 60 -12.43 10.25 21.75
N ALA A 61 -11.83 9.87 22.88
CA ALA A 61 -11.12 10.80 23.76
C ALA A 61 -9.86 11.41 23.12
N THR A 62 -9.32 10.77 22.08
CA THR A 62 -8.19 11.24 21.28
C THR A 62 -8.55 11.23 19.80
N THR A 63 -7.88 12.07 19.02
CA THR A 63 -7.90 11.99 17.56
C THR A 63 -6.91 10.93 17.07
N ALA A 64 -7.02 10.51 15.81
CA ALA A 64 -6.05 9.58 15.22
C ALA A 64 -4.61 10.12 15.21
N TRP A 65 -4.45 11.44 15.06
CA TRP A 65 -3.15 12.10 15.15
C TRP A 65 -2.58 12.06 16.57
N GLN A 66 -3.39 12.37 17.58
CA GLN A 66 -2.98 12.28 18.99
C GLN A 66 -2.62 10.85 19.38
N GLY A 67 -3.43 9.87 18.97
CA GLY A 67 -3.13 8.46 19.21
C GLY A 67 -1.81 8.05 18.57
N LEU A 68 -1.60 8.39 17.29
CA LEU A 68 -0.37 8.08 16.58
C LEU A 68 0.88 8.74 17.20
N ASP A 69 0.74 9.98 17.69
CA ASP A 69 1.82 10.68 18.41
C ASP A 69 2.20 9.93 19.70
N ASN A 70 1.19 9.59 20.52
CA ASN A 70 1.34 8.88 21.79
C ASN A 70 1.92 7.47 21.64
N ALA A 71 1.59 6.80 20.54
CA ALA A 71 2.07 5.45 20.23
C ALA A 71 3.57 5.43 19.95
N PHE A 72 4.14 6.49 19.35
CA PHE A 72 5.55 6.59 19.04
C PHE A 72 6.32 7.26 20.18
N GLN A 73 6.98 6.46 21.01
CA GLN A 73 7.68 6.92 22.20
C GLN A 73 9.18 6.82 22.02
N MET A 74 9.87 7.96 22.10
CA MET A 74 11.32 8.01 22.02
C MET A 74 11.83 9.24 22.77
N HIS A 75 12.61 9.00 23.83
CA HIS A 75 13.24 10.04 24.62
C HIS A 75 14.57 10.48 24.01
N PRO A 76 15.10 11.67 24.38
CA PRO A 76 16.38 12.17 23.84
C PRO A 76 17.59 11.23 24.02
N GLY A 77 17.57 10.30 24.98
CA GLY A 77 18.64 9.31 25.16
C GLY A 77 18.47 8.01 24.36
N ASP A 78 17.28 7.76 23.82
CA ASP A 78 16.96 6.45 23.24
C ASP A 78 17.63 6.26 21.88
N LYS A 79 18.12 5.05 21.62
CA LYS A 79 18.68 4.67 20.31
C LYS A 79 17.61 4.27 19.30
N LYS A 80 16.45 3.80 19.78
CA LYS A 80 15.33 3.26 19.00
C LYS A 80 14.02 3.57 19.76
N PRO A 81 12.90 3.87 19.08
CA PRO A 81 11.61 4.09 19.71
C PRO A 81 11.03 2.81 20.31
N HIS A 82 10.17 3.00 21.30
CA HIS A 82 9.10 2.07 21.61
C HIS A 82 7.86 2.45 20.78
N PHE A 83 7.12 1.45 20.31
CA PHE A 83 5.84 1.66 19.62
C PHE A 83 4.75 0.78 20.24
N ASP A 84 3.73 1.44 20.79
CA ASP A 84 2.55 0.83 21.38
C ASP A 84 1.33 0.96 20.45
N PRO A 85 0.92 -0.14 19.77
CA PRO A 85 -0.23 -0.14 18.87
C PRO A 85 -1.57 0.22 19.52
N VAL A 86 -1.73 0.02 20.83
CA VAL A 86 -2.99 0.32 21.53
C VAL A 86 -3.20 1.84 21.60
N LEU A 87 -2.12 2.59 21.81
CA LEU A 87 -2.18 4.05 21.85
C LEU A 87 -2.46 4.68 20.49
N ALA A 88 -2.19 3.97 19.39
CA ALA A 88 -2.40 4.46 18.02
C ALA A 88 -3.89 4.54 17.60
N GLN A 89 -4.81 4.34 18.56
CA GLN A 89 -6.26 4.37 18.37
C GLN A 89 -6.86 5.73 18.76
N PRO A 90 -7.96 6.15 18.12
CA PRO A 90 -8.56 5.58 16.90
C PRO A 90 -7.65 5.82 15.67
N SER A 91 -7.93 5.21 14.51
CA SER A 91 -7.02 5.29 13.35
C SER A 91 -7.73 5.41 12.00
N PHE A 92 -6.95 5.60 10.93
CA PHE A 92 -7.35 5.49 9.53
C PHE A 92 -6.35 4.62 8.76
N CYS A 93 -6.66 4.27 7.51
CA CYS A 93 -5.94 3.21 6.81
C CYS A 93 -4.43 3.47 6.61
N SER A 94 -4.03 4.68 6.22
CA SER A 94 -2.61 5.02 6.05
C SER A 94 -1.86 5.07 7.39
N SER A 95 -2.49 5.55 8.48
CA SER A 95 -1.88 5.49 9.82
C SER A 95 -1.71 4.06 10.31
N ALA A 96 -2.63 3.15 9.99
CA ALA A 96 -2.49 1.71 10.28
C ALA A 96 -1.28 1.11 9.55
N THR A 97 -1.16 1.34 8.24
CA THR A 97 -0.03 0.83 7.44
C THR A 97 1.31 1.43 7.85
N TYR A 98 1.34 2.71 8.22
CA TYR A 98 2.53 3.34 8.77
C TYR A 98 2.92 2.70 10.12
N SER A 99 1.95 2.54 11.02
CA SER A 99 2.18 2.03 12.38
C SER A 99 2.75 0.61 12.34
N VAL A 100 2.20 -0.24 11.48
CA VAL A 100 2.70 -1.62 11.33
C VAL A 100 4.09 -1.66 10.70
N ILE A 101 4.43 -0.76 9.77
CA ILE A 101 5.79 -0.65 9.22
C ILE A 101 6.76 -0.24 10.32
N VAL A 102 6.44 0.78 11.12
CA VAL A 102 7.30 1.22 12.24
C VAL A 102 7.49 0.08 13.23
N LYS A 103 6.40 -0.60 13.64
CA LYS A 103 6.45 -1.76 14.53
C LYS A 103 7.30 -2.90 13.97
N ALA A 104 7.12 -3.23 12.69
CA ALA A 104 7.89 -4.26 12.00
C ALA A 104 9.37 -3.91 11.92
N LEU A 105 9.73 -2.66 11.61
CA LEU A 105 11.12 -2.22 11.60
C LEU A 105 11.74 -2.31 13.00
N ILE A 106 11.01 -1.94 14.06
CA ILE A 106 11.49 -2.06 15.45
C ILE A 106 11.77 -3.52 15.83
N MET A 107 10.87 -4.44 15.43
CA MET A 107 11.00 -5.88 15.65
C MET A 107 12.12 -6.50 14.82
N TRP A 108 12.29 -6.03 13.58
CA TRP A 108 13.32 -6.51 12.66
C TRP A 108 14.72 -6.02 13.08
N ASP A 109 14.83 -4.75 13.50
CA ASP A 109 16.10 -4.09 13.82
C ASP A 109 16.62 -4.46 15.23
N SER A 110 17.05 -5.71 15.36
CA SER A 110 17.71 -6.25 16.56
C SER A 110 19.19 -5.88 16.65
N LYS A 111 19.82 -5.54 15.51
CA LYS A 111 21.27 -5.29 15.40
C LYS A 111 21.64 -3.81 15.26
N GLY A 112 20.67 -2.89 15.21
CA GLY A 112 20.91 -1.46 15.09
C GLY A 112 21.34 -1.03 13.69
N ALA A 113 20.76 -1.64 12.65
CA ALA A 113 20.93 -1.25 11.26
C ALA A 113 20.28 0.10 10.95
N ILE A 114 19.25 0.52 11.71
CA ILE A 114 18.59 1.81 11.56
C ILE A 114 19.14 2.77 12.62
N SER A 115 19.75 3.86 12.17
CA SER A 115 20.35 4.86 13.05
C SER A 115 19.29 5.61 13.87
N ARG A 116 19.72 6.11 15.02
CA ARG A 116 18.90 6.97 15.88
C ARG A 116 18.30 8.16 15.11
N GLN A 117 19.06 8.77 14.20
CA GLN A 117 18.56 9.91 13.41
C GLN A 117 17.46 9.50 12.44
N ALA A 118 17.56 8.31 11.83
CA ALA A 118 16.48 7.77 11.01
C ALA A 118 15.22 7.56 11.86
N TRP A 119 15.34 7.00 13.05
CA TRP A 119 14.22 6.85 13.98
C TRP A 119 13.58 8.18 14.38
N ILE A 120 14.38 9.21 14.68
CA ILE A 120 13.87 10.56 14.95
C ILE A 120 13.06 11.08 13.77
N ASN A 121 13.60 10.96 12.55
CA ASN A 121 12.94 11.42 11.33
C ASN A 121 11.71 10.58 10.96
N MET A 122 11.59 9.35 11.48
CA MET A 122 10.38 8.55 11.34
C MET A 122 9.25 8.99 12.26
N LYS A 123 9.52 9.70 13.37
CA LYS A 123 8.48 10.23 14.27
C LYS A 123 7.41 10.96 13.46
N PRO A 124 6.11 10.64 13.64
CA PRO A 124 5.07 11.40 12.99
C PRO A 124 4.95 12.76 13.68
N CYS A 125 5.22 13.83 12.95
CA CYS A 125 5.01 15.21 13.41
C CYS A 125 3.60 15.64 12.99
N VAL A 126 2.69 15.70 13.95
CA VAL A 126 1.24 15.85 13.70
C VAL A 126 0.63 17.05 14.43
N GLY A 127 1.41 18.13 14.57
CA GLY A 127 0.98 19.36 15.23
C GLY A 127 1.07 19.33 16.75
N ILE A 128 1.63 18.26 17.33
CA ILE A 128 1.77 18.08 18.78
C ILE A 128 3.19 18.42 19.20
N VAL A 129 3.32 19.33 20.17
CA VAL A 129 4.62 19.72 20.76
C VAL A 129 5.13 18.60 21.65
N GLY A 130 6.39 18.21 21.45
CA GLY A 130 7.04 17.20 22.28
C GLY A 130 8.57 17.20 22.12
N PRO A 131 9.29 16.32 22.83
CA PRO A 131 10.75 16.33 22.85
C PRO A 131 11.41 16.18 21.47
N LEU A 132 10.78 15.44 20.56
CA LEU A 132 11.26 15.25 19.17
C LEU A 132 10.54 16.15 18.15
N ASN A 133 9.54 16.92 18.58
CA ASN A 133 8.82 17.89 17.75
C ASN A 133 8.58 19.21 18.54
N PRO A 134 9.65 19.90 18.98
CA PRO A 134 9.51 21.03 19.91
C PRO A 134 8.79 22.23 19.30
N GLN A 135 8.77 22.36 17.97
CA GLN A 135 8.05 23.42 17.26
C GLN A 135 6.60 23.07 16.94
N GLY A 136 6.12 21.87 17.31
CA GLY A 136 4.76 21.44 16.98
C GLY A 136 4.51 21.36 15.47
N LEU A 137 5.51 20.90 14.70
CA LEU A 137 5.36 20.71 13.25
C LEU A 137 4.21 19.74 12.96
N SER A 138 3.46 20.04 11.90
CA SER A 138 2.45 19.17 11.33
C SER A 138 2.80 18.87 9.89
N GLN A 139 3.14 17.61 9.61
CA GLN A 139 3.52 17.15 8.28
C GLN A 139 2.26 17.00 7.42
N ALA A 140 2.23 17.72 6.30
CA ALA A 140 1.29 17.47 5.22
C ALA A 140 1.71 16.23 4.43
N ASP A 141 0.81 15.76 3.56
CA ASP A 141 1.11 14.74 2.55
C ASP A 141 2.39 15.08 1.79
N GLY A 142 3.25 14.08 1.58
CA GLY A 142 4.56 14.23 0.94
C GLY A 142 5.67 14.81 1.83
N GLN A 143 5.41 15.23 3.08
CA GLN A 143 6.44 15.78 3.96
C GLN A 143 7.05 14.74 4.90
N GLY A 144 8.39 14.69 4.96
CA GLY A 144 9.18 13.72 5.70
C GLY A 144 8.70 12.28 5.53
N PHE A 145 8.96 11.43 6.53
CA PHE A 145 8.60 10.01 6.47
C PHE A 145 7.09 9.77 6.64
N TRP A 146 6.48 10.37 7.67
CA TRP A 146 5.05 10.22 7.94
C TRP A 146 4.17 10.79 6.82
N GLY A 147 4.43 12.01 6.34
CA GLY A 147 3.64 12.62 5.27
C GLY A 147 3.72 11.86 3.96
N ARG A 148 4.87 11.24 3.62
CA ARG A 148 4.97 10.34 2.46
C ARG A 148 4.15 9.05 2.63
N ALA A 149 4.13 8.48 3.83
CA ALA A 149 3.33 7.30 4.14
C ALA A 149 1.83 7.59 4.24
N ASN A 150 1.45 8.81 4.63
CA ASN A 150 0.07 9.26 4.75
C ASN A 150 -0.59 9.60 3.42
N ALA A 151 0.22 9.98 2.41
CA ALA A 151 -0.26 10.69 1.25
C ALA A 151 -1.38 10.01 0.45
N ASN A 152 -2.15 10.82 -0.27
CA ASN A 152 -2.91 10.34 -1.42
C ASN A 152 -1.99 9.70 -2.47
N GLY A 153 -2.59 8.98 -3.40
CA GLY A 153 -1.92 8.28 -4.48
C GLY A 153 -1.08 7.11 -3.96
N PRO A 154 0.07 6.83 -4.58
CA PRO A 154 0.84 5.62 -4.29
C PRO A 154 1.61 5.66 -2.96
N SER A 155 1.72 6.83 -2.30
CA SER A 155 2.30 7.03 -0.95
C SER A 155 3.56 6.18 -0.66
N LEU A 156 3.38 5.06 0.06
CA LEU A 156 4.40 4.10 0.45
C LEU A 156 5.19 3.53 -0.75
N GLY A 157 4.58 3.44 -1.94
CA GLY A 157 5.28 3.06 -3.17
C GLY A 157 6.38 4.04 -3.55
N CYS A 158 6.10 5.35 -3.48
CA CYS A 158 7.12 6.39 -3.70
C CYS A 158 8.18 6.38 -2.60
N LEU A 159 7.76 6.27 -1.33
CA LEU A 159 8.68 6.25 -0.20
C LEU A 159 9.67 5.07 -0.28
N VAL A 160 9.17 3.86 -0.55
CA VAL A 160 10.00 2.66 -0.68
C VAL A 160 10.95 2.77 -1.87
N HIS A 161 10.50 3.38 -2.97
CA HIS A 161 11.35 3.66 -4.13
C HIS A 161 12.47 4.67 -3.81
N GLU A 162 12.14 5.82 -3.21
CA GLU A 162 13.10 6.86 -2.81
C GLU A 162 14.16 6.31 -1.86
N LEU A 163 13.76 5.46 -0.91
CA LEU A 163 14.68 4.78 0.00
C LEU A 163 15.47 3.66 -0.68
N GLY A 164 15.08 3.19 -1.87
CA GLY A 164 15.62 1.99 -2.49
C GLY A 164 15.43 0.74 -1.62
N ALA A 165 14.35 0.71 -0.83
CA ALA A 165 14.06 -0.34 0.14
C ALA A 165 13.34 -1.54 -0.50
N GLY A 166 12.91 -1.42 -1.74
CA GLY A 166 12.04 -2.40 -2.40
C GLY A 166 11.65 -1.99 -3.80
N PHE A 167 10.54 -2.55 -4.28
CA PHE A 167 9.97 -2.23 -5.58
C PHE A 167 8.45 -2.19 -5.50
N SER A 168 7.84 -1.59 -6.52
CA SER A 168 6.39 -1.56 -6.68
C SER A 168 5.99 -2.19 -8.01
N MET A 169 4.74 -2.64 -8.06
CA MET A 169 4.04 -3.07 -9.27
C MET A 169 2.64 -2.46 -9.24
N THR A 170 2.03 -2.29 -10.41
CA THR A 170 0.70 -1.68 -10.51
C THR A 170 -0.11 -2.31 -11.63
N ALA A 171 -1.42 -2.38 -11.42
CA ALA A 171 -2.38 -2.68 -12.46
C ALA A 171 -3.52 -1.68 -12.41
N TYR A 172 -3.97 -1.28 -13.59
CA TYR A 172 -5.05 -0.33 -13.77
C TYR A 172 -6.03 -0.88 -14.80
N ARG A 173 -7.30 -0.90 -14.41
CA ARG A 173 -8.39 -1.45 -15.21
C ARG A 173 -8.84 -0.53 -16.35
N GLY A 174 -8.54 0.76 -16.26
CA GLY A 174 -9.12 1.81 -17.10
C GLY A 174 -10.32 2.50 -16.43
N ALA A 175 -10.75 3.63 -16.99
CA ALA A 175 -11.95 4.38 -16.64
C ALA A 175 -13.03 4.18 -17.70
N LYS A 176 -14.30 4.09 -17.28
CA LYS A 176 -15.43 4.04 -18.23
C LYS A 176 -15.85 5.44 -18.69
N SER A 177 -15.88 6.39 -17.76
CA SER A 177 -16.27 7.77 -18.04
C SER A 177 -15.20 8.47 -18.87
N THR A 178 -15.62 9.08 -19.98
CA THR A 178 -14.72 9.81 -20.90
C THR A 178 -13.92 10.89 -20.18
N LYS A 179 -14.50 11.55 -19.16
CA LYS A 179 -13.84 12.59 -18.36
C LYS A 179 -12.65 12.09 -17.53
N ASN A 180 -12.64 10.81 -17.12
CA ASN A 180 -11.62 10.26 -16.22
C ASN A 180 -10.62 9.34 -16.95
N LYS A 181 -10.78 9.15 -18.27
CA LYS A 181 -9.78 8.44 -19.07
C LYS A 181 -8.50 9.28 -19.16
N GLU A 182 -7.35 8.64 -19.00
CA GLU A 182 -6.05 9.31 -19.16
C GLU A 182 -5.74 9.60 -20.63
N THR A 183 -6.29 8.79 -21.55
CA THR A 183 -6.21 8.98 -23.01
C THR A 183 -7.53 8.61 -23.69
N PRO A 184 -7.85 9.13 -24.88
CA PRO A 184 -9.08 8.78 -25.60
C PRO A 184 -9.24 7.26 -25.84
N ASP A 185 -8.12 6.61 -26.17
CA ASP A 185 -8.04 5.19 -26.50
C ASP A 185 -7.73 4.30 -25.28
N GLU A 186 -7.80 4.84 -24.06
CA GLU A 186 -7.59 4.06 -22.84
C GLU A 186 -8.55 2.85 -22.82
N PRO A 187 -8.02 1.62 -22.77
CA PRO A 187 -8.84 0.42 -22.74
C PRO A 187 -9.45 0.24 -21.35
N TYR A 188 -10.66 -0.30 -21.32
CA TYR A 188 -11.27 -0.78 -20.08
C TYR A 188 -11.26 -2.31 -20.09
N MET A 189 -10.55 -2.93 -19.14
CA MET A 189 -10.47 -4.39 -19.07
C MET A 189 -11.82 -5.01 -18.70
N THR A 190 -12.19 -6.10 -19.38
CA THR A 190 -13.33 -6.94 -18.99
C THR A 190 -13.10 -7.56 -17.61
N ASP A 191 -14.16 -8.08 -16.97
CA ASP A 191 -14.01 -8.77 -15.67
C ASP A 191 -13.06 -9.96 -15.79
N GLU A 192 -13.14 -10.72 -16.87
CA GLU A 192 -12.25 -11.85 -17.14
C GLU A 192 -10.79 -11.40 -17.30
N GLN A 193 -10.53 -10.36 -18.09
CA GLN A 193 -9.17 -9.80 -18.25
C GLN A 193 -8.62 -9.27 -16.92
N TRP A 194 -9.47 -8.63 -16.12
CA TRP A 194 -9.07 -8.10 -14.82
C TRP A 194 -8.77 -9.21 -13.81
N LEU A 195 -9.61 -10.24 -13.72
CA LEU A 195 -9.39 -11.39 -12.83
C LEU A 195 -8.15 -12.21 -13.21
N ASN A 196 -7.83 -12.27 -14.50
CA ASN A 196 -6.63 -12.94 -15.03
C ASN A 196 -5.40 -12.01 -15.09
N ASN A 197 -5.48 -10.77 -14.62
CA ASN A 197 -4.34 -9.87 -14.61
C ASN A 197 -3.20 -10.48 -13.76
N PRO A 198 -1.94 -10.53 -14.26
CA PRO A 198 -0.83 -11.13 -13.53
C PRO A 198 -0.63 -10.55 -12.13
N ILE A 199 -0.96 -9.27 -11.90
CA ILE A 199 -0.75 -8.59 -10.61
C ILE A 199 -1.17 -9.44 -9.41
N TRP A 200 -2.27 -10.20 -9.52
CA TRP A 200 -2.79 -11.02 -8.43
C TRP A 200 -1.88 -12.18 -8.04
N SER A 201 -1.23 -12.83 -9.00
CA SER A 201 -0.33 -13.97 -8.73
C SER A 201 1.05 -13.53 -8.24
N HIS A 202 1.39 -12.26 -8.46
CA HIS A 202 2.65 -11.67 -8.01
C HIS A 202 2.60 -11.16 -6.56
N MET A 203 1.41 -10.95 -5.98
CA MET A 203 1.24 -10.53 -4.58
C MET A 203 1.63 -11.63 -3.57
N VAL A 204 2.27 -11.25 -2.47
CA VAL A 204 2.60 -12.17 -1.36
C VAL A 204 2.26 -11.58 0.00
N PRO A 205 1.81 -12.39 0.97
CA PRO A 205 1.46 -11.89 2.31
C PRO A 205 2.58 -11.05 2.92
N GLY A 206 2.23 -9.88 3.45
CA GLY A 206 3.14 -8.85 3.95
C GLY A 206 3.43 -7.71 2.98
N ASP A 207 3.01 -7.81 1.71
CA ASP A 207 3.07 -6.67 0.79
C ASP A 207 2.18 -5.53 1.28
N ILE A 208 2.67 -4.29 1.12
CA ILE A 208 1.86 -3.10 1.32
C ILE A 208 1.10 -2.81 0.04
N VAL A 209 -0.20 -2.57 0.14
CA VAL A 209 -1.05 -2.37 -1.02
C VAL A 209 -1.87 -1.11 -0.87
N LYS A 210 -1.87 -0.28 -1.92
CA LYS A 210 -2.86 0.79 -2.09
C LYS A 210 -3.91 0.30 -3.07
N ILE A 211 -5.14 0.15 -2.58
CA ILE A 211 -6.31 -0.24 -3.37
C ILE A 211 -7.10 1.01 -3.72
N PHE A 212 -7.49 1.16 -4.99
CA PHE A 212 -8.36 2.22 -5.46
C PHE A 212 -9.73 1.65 -5.85
N TRP A 213 -10.78 2.10 -5.16
CA TRP A 213 -12.15 1.57 -5.21
C TRP A 213 -13.07 2.44 -6.04
N ASN A 214 -14.35 2.06 -6.09
CA ASN A 214 -15.43 2.82 -6.74
C ASN A 214 -15.23 2.87 -8.25
N ARG A 215 -15.35 1.70 -8.87
CA ARG A 215 -15.52 1.58 -10.32
C ARG A 215 -16.93 2.04 -10.72
N ASN A 216 -17.07 2.51 -11.96
CA ASN A 216 -18.33 3.03 -12.48
C ASN A 216 -19.51 2.05 -12.31
N ASP A 217 -19.30 0.78 -12.65
CA ASP A 217 -20.36 -0.24 -12.65
C ASP A 217 -21.03 -0.45 -11.29
N ASP A 218 -20.32 -0.19 -10.20
CA ASP A 218 -20.84 -0.41 -8.85
C ASP A 218 -21.44 0.87 -8.22
N ARG A 219 -20.98 2.06 -8.65
CA ARG A 219 -21.22 3.33 -7.94
C ARG A 219 -21.57 4.53 -8.83
N GLY A 220 -21.54 4.37 -10.15
CA GLY A 220 -21.75 5.44 -11.14
C GLY A 220 -20.59 6.44 -11.26
N SER A 221 -19.42 6.14 -10.67
CA SER A 221 -18.23 7.01 -10.66
C SER A 221 -16.96 6.21 -10.96
N ASP A 222 -15.95 6.80 -11.59
CA ASP A 222 -14.61 6.19 -11.73
C ASP A 222 -13.60 6.79 -10.74
N ARG A 223 -14.00 6.97 -9.48
CA ARG A 223 -13.10 7.52 -8.44
C ARG A 223 -11.87 6.64 -8.19
N GLY A 224 -11.94 5.37 -8.54
CA GLY A 224 -10.81 4.43 -8.48
C GLY A 224 -9.81 4.60 -9.63
N ALA A 225 -10.20 5.31 -10.69
CA ALA A 225 -9.28 5.74 -11.75
C ALA A 225 -8.51 7.01 -11.39
N ILE A 226 -8.94 7.75 -10.37
CA ILE A 226 -8.29 9.00 -9.95
C ILE A 226 -7.15 8.74 -8.97
N ILE A 227 -6.03 9.42 -9.16
CA ILE A 227 -4.85 9.40 -8.28
C ILE A 227 -4.69 10.82 -7.71
N GLY A 228 -4.83 10.96 -6.40
CA GLY A 228 -4.79 12.25 -5.74
C GLY A 228 -6.13 12.97 -5.63
N ASP A 229 -6.05 14.17 -5.10
CA ASP A 229 -7.13 15.14 -4.96
C ASP A 229 -6.68 16.46 -5.60
N ASN A 230 -7.53 17.08 -6.43
CA ASN A 230 -7.23 18.34 -7.11
C ASN A 230 -7.89 19.58 -6.49
N GLY A 231 -8.62 19.42 -5.38
CA GLY A 231 -9.30 20.50 -4.66
C GLY A 231 -10.54 21.06 -5.36
N VAL A 232 -10.93 20.52 -6.52
CA VAL A 232 -12.05 21.02 -7.31
C VAL A 232 -13.35 20.34 -6.85
N LYS A 233 -14.30 21.15 -6.37
CA LYS A 233 -15.61 20.68 -5.93
C LYS A 233 -16.42 20.14 -7.11
N GLY A 234 -16.87 18.89 -7.00
CA GLY A 234 -17.69 18.22 -8.01
C GLY A 234 -16.90 17.27 -8.91
N ASP A 235 -15.57 17.38 -8.92
CA ASP A 235 -14.71 16.40 -9.58
C ASP A 235 -14.68 15.08 -8.80
N ASP A 236 -14.44 14.00 -9.53
CA ASP A 236 -14.11 12.72 -8.90
C ASP A 236 -12.72 12.87 -8.25
N GLN A 237 -12.63 12.55 -6.96
CA GLN A 237 -11.37 12.51 -6.23
C GLN A 237 -11.01 11.06 -5.92
N GLU A 238 -9.73 10.79 -5.64
CA GLU A 238 -9.26 9.46 -5.25
C GLU A 238 -10.17 8.81 -4.20
N ALA A 239 -10.45 7.52 -4.41
CA ALA A 239 -11.03 6.64 -3.41
C ALA A 239 -10.02 5.52 -3.11
N GLY A 240 -8.99 5.85 -2.31
CA GLY A 240 -7.88 4.96 -1.98
C GLY A 240 -7.98 4.34 -0.59
N HIS A 241 -7.40 3.15 -0.40
CA HIS A 241 -7.26 2.50 0.90
C HIS A 241 -5.90 1.79 0.99
N SER A 242 -5.12 2.13 2.01
CA SER A 242 -3.82 1.49 2.27
C SER A 242 -4.01 0.28 3.19
N VAL A 243 -3.42 -0.85 2.81
CA VAL A 243 -3.58 -2.13 3.53
C VAL A 243 -2.28 -2.92 3.53
N VAL A 244 -2.18 -3.91 4.41
CA VAL A 244 -1.20 -4.99 4.28
C VAL A 244 -1.92 -6.22 3.74
N PHE A 245 -1.46 -6.76 2.61
CA PHE A 245 -2.01 -7.97 2.04
C PHE A 245 -1.69 -9.19 2.90
N THR A 246 -2.68 -10.05 3.18
CA THR A 246 -2.50 -11.25 4.01
C THR A 246 -2.80 -12.55 3.26
N GLY A 247 -3.41 -12.48 2.08
CA GLY A 247 -3.63 -13.65 1.23
C GLY A 247 -4.92 -13.55 0.41
N PHE A 248 -5.34 -14.66 -0.16
CA PHE A 248 -6.64 -14.79 -0.81
C PHE A 248 -7.54 -15.70 0.02
N ASP A 249 -8.84 -15.43 0.01
CA ASP A 249 -9.82 -16.39 0.53
C ASP A 249 -10.09 -17.52 -0.49
N HIS A 250 -10.99 -18.44 -0.12
CA HIS A 250 -11.35 -19.60 -0.96
C HIS A 250 -12.07 -19.22 -2.27
N GLU A 251 -12.67 -18.03 -2.34
CA GLU A 251 -13.32 -17.48 -3.54
C GLU A 251 -12.33 -16.68 -4.41
N GLY A 252 -11.09 -16.51 -3.93
CA GLY A 252 -10.06 -15.74 -4.62
C GLY A 252 -10.16 -14.23 -4.38
N ASN A 253 -10.96 -13.77 -3.42
CA ASN A 253 -11.00 -12.38 -2.98
C ASN A 253 -9.73 -12.03 -2.18
N ILE A 254 -9.34 -10.76 -2.22
CA ILE A 254 -8.19 -10.26 -1.45
C ILE A 254 -8.55 -10.27 0.03
N THR A 255 -7.71 -10.87 0.84
CA THR A 255 -7.72 -10.73 2.31
C THR A 255 -6.57 -9.79 2.70
N TYR A 256 -6.87 -8.83 3.57
CA TYR A 256 -5.91 -7.81 3.99
C TYR A 256 -6.15 -7.37 5.42
N TRP A 257 -5.13 -6.77 6.04
CA TRP A 257 -5.21 -6.10 7.33
C TRP A 257 -5.07 -4.58 7.17
N SER A 258 -5.92 -3.81 7.85
CA SER A 258 -5.84 -2.34 7.91
C SER A 258 -6.69 -1.81 9.07
N SER A 259 -6.79 -0.49 9.19
CA SER A 259 -7.89 0.16 9.91
C SER A 259 -9.10 0.27 8.99
N ASN A 260 -10.07 -0.61 9.21
CA ASN A 260 -11.27 -0.72 8.39
C ASN A 260 -12.35 0.22 8.90
N GLY A 261 -12.94 1.04 8.02
CA GLY A 261 -13.99 2.00 8.32
C GLY A 261 -14.13 3.08 7.25
N PRO A 262 -15.03 4.06 7.44
CA PRO A 262 -16.01 4.14 8.51
C PRO A 262 -17.17 3.13 8.32
N GLY A 263 -17.71 2.64 9.44
CA GLY A 263 -18.91 1.79 9.47
C GLY A 263 -20.05 2.47 10.25
N ARG A 264 -21.19 1.79 10.39
CA ARG A 264 -22.35 2.31 11.16
C ARG A 264 -22.03 2.52 12.65
N GLU A 265 -21.06 1.78 13.18
CA GLU A 265 -20.63 1.85 14.58
C GLU A 265 -19.12 2.09 14.64
N PRO A 266 -18.63 3.33 14.40
CA PRO A 266 -17.20 3.62 14.27
C PRO A 266 -16.34 3.15 15.44
N ALA A 267 -16.87 3.10 16.66
CA ALA A 267 -16.16 2.60 17.85
C ALA A 267 -15.85 1.09 17.81
N LYS A 268 -16.63 0.31 17.06
CA LYS A 268 -16.42 -1.14 16.85
C LYS A 268 -15.57 -1.44 15.60
N MET A 269 -15.16 -0.40 14.88
CA MET A 269 -14.32 -0.51 13.69
C MET A 269 -12.83 -0.38 14.07
N GLY A 270 -11.94 -0.17 13.09
CA GLY A 270 -10.51 -0.03 13.34
C GLY A 270 -9.70 -1.24 12.86
N TYR A 271 -8.63 -1.60 13.58
CA TYR A 271 -7.69 -2.61 13.15
C TYR A 271 -8.32 -3.98 13.01
N SER A 272 -8.32 -4.54 11.80
CA SER A 272 -8.90 -5.86 11.56
C SER A 272 -8.48 -6.41 10.21
N THR A 273 -8.67 -7.72 10.06
CA THR A 273 -8.64 -8.36 8.75
C THR A 273 -9.99 -8.15 8.05
N ALA A 274 -9.95 -7.80 6.77
CA ALA A 274 -11.11 -7.66 5.91
C ALA A 274 -10.87 -8.30 4.54
N GLN A 275 -11.94 -8.41 3.77
CA GLN A 275 -11.94 -9.03 2.45
C GLN A 275 -12.48 -8.07 1.39
N CYS A 276 -11.94 -8.18 0.19
CA CYS A 276 -12.35 -7.41 -0.97
C CYS A 276 -12.38 -8.27 -2.23
N ASN A 277 -13.52 -8.27 -2.91
CA ASN A 277 -13.63 -8.82 -4.25
C ASN A 277 -12.78 -8.02 -5.25
N LYS A 278 -11.86 -8.70 -5.96
CA LYS A 278 -10.96 -8.12 -6.96
C LYS A 278 -11.68 -7.25 -7.98
N LEU A 279 -12.91 -7.62 -8.35
CA LEU A 279 -13.70 -6.87 -9.31
C LEU A 279 -13.96 -5.44 -8.84
N LYS A 280 -14.16 -5.20 -7.54
CA LYS A 280 -14.43 -3.86 -6.97
C LYS A 280 -13.24 -2.91 -7.04
N ILE A 281 -12.06 -3.43 -7.38
CA ILE A 281 -10.81 -2.69 -7.49
C ILE A 281 -10.64 -2.19 -8.91
N GLN A 282 -10.39 -0.90 -9.07
CA GLN A 282 -10.14 -0.28 -10.37
C GLN A 282 -8.65 -0.07 -10.63
N ARG A 283 -7.88 0.27 -9.60
CA ARG A 283 -6.41 0.34 -9.64
C ARG A 283 -5.84 -0.27 -8.37
N ILE A 284 -4.67 -0.87 -8.48
CA ILE A 284 -3.91 -1.39 -7.35
C ILE A 284 -2.44 -1.05 -7.51
N VAL A 285 -1.80 -0.65 -6.42
CA VAL A 285 -0.33 -0.53 -6.33
C VAL A 285 0.14 -1.46 -5.21
N VAL A 286 0.97 -2.43 -5.55
CA VAL A 286 1.58 -3.37 -4.61
C VAL A 286 3.03 -2.95 -4.41
N THR A 287 3.42 -2.75 -3.17
CA THR A 287 4.77 -2.32 -2.78
C THR A 287 5.39 -3.40 -1.90
N ARG A 288 6.51 -3.96 -2.37
CA ARG A 288 7.26 -5.00 -1.65
C ARG A 288 8.56 -4.45 -1.11
N ILE A 289 8.74 -4.55 0.20
CA ILE A 289 9.99 -4.21 0.87
C ILE A 289 10.92 -5.43 0.85
N LEU A 290 12.15 -5.22 0.39
CA LEU A 290 13.20 -6.23 0.29
C LEU A 290 14.40 -5.94 1.20
N HIS A 291 14.60 -4.66 1.49
CA HIS A 291 15.79 -4.11 2.11
C HIS A 291 15.41 -3.22 3.29
N PRO A 292 14.86 -3.78 4.39
CA PRO A 292 14.46 -3.00 5.56
C PRO A 292 15.62 -2.18 6.16
N GLU A 293 16.88 -2.60 6.00
CA GLU A 293 18.06 -1.81 6.37
C GLU A 293 18.12 -0.44 5.68
N ARG A 294 17.51 -0.30 4.50
CA ARG A 294 17.52 0.95 3.73
C ARG A 294 16.64 2.04 4.33
N PHE A 295 15.78 1.69 5.29
CA PHE A 295 15.05 2.69 6.07
C PHE A 295 15.99 3.55 6.94
N ASP A 296 17.26 3.16 7.14
CA ASP A 296 18.28 4.06 7.70
C ASP A 296 18.48 5.34 6.86
N ARG A 297 18.18 5.32 5.55
CA ARG A 297 18.28 6.51 4.69
C ARG A 297 17.31 7.62 5.09
N VAL A 298 16.28 7.32 5.89
CA VAL A 298 15.38 8.31 6.47
C VAL A 298 16.13 9.33 7.33
N LYS A 299 17.36 9.05 7.79
CA LYS A 299 18.23 10.06 8.43
C LYS A 299 18.50 11.31 7.57
N HIS A 300 18.33 11.22 6.26
CA HIS A 300 18.45 12.34 5.31
C HIS A 300 17.11 12.99 4.95
N MET A 301 16.01 12.50 5.53
CA MET A 301 14.64 12.96 5.29
C MET A 301 14.11 13.65 6.54
N ALA A 302 14.52 14.89 6.76
CA ALA A 302 14.00 15.71 7.86
C ALA A 302 12.45 15.81 7.77
N PRO A 303 11.73 16.07 8.88
CA PRO A 303 10.28 16.19 8.87
C PRO A 303 9.73 17.19 7.84
N THR A 304 10.51 18.22 7.51
CA THR A 304 10.19 19.27 6.52
C THR A 304 10.60 18.92 5.08
N SER A 305 11.26 17.79 4.83
CA SER A 305 11.67 17.35 3.48
C SER A 305 10.44 17.05 2.62
N ILE A 306 10.36 17.59 1.41
CA ILE A 306 9.17 17.50 0.56
C ILE A 306 9.42 16.56 -0.62
N ASP A 307 8.57 15.56 -0.79
CA ASP A 307 8.31 14.93 -2.09
C ASP A 307 7.22 15.75 -2.79
N GLN A 308 7.61 16.51 -3.82
CA GLN A 308 6.69 17.46 -4.47
C GLN A 308 5.52 16.74 -5.15
N TYR A 309 5.75 15.55 -5.69
CA TYR A 309 4.71 14.79 -6.37
C TYR A 309 3.60 14.40 -5.40
N LEU A 310 3.95 13.75 -4.28
CA LEU A 310 2.97 13.40 -3.25
C LEU A 310 2.33 14.62 -2.60
N PHE A 311 3.09 15.70 -2.39
CA PHE A 311 2.55 16.94 -1.83
C PHE A 311 1.45 17.56 -2.72
N ASP A 312 1.60 17.48 -4.04
CA ASP A 312 0.62 18.04 -4.98
C ASP A 312 -0.63 17.17 -5.14
N LEU A 313 -0.57 15.88 -4.77
CA LEU A 313 -1.75 14.99 -4.77
C LEU A 313 -2.75 15.31 -3.65
N ASN A 314 -2.47 16.29 -2.80
CA ASN A 314 -3.37 16.73 -1.75
C ASN A 314 -3.95 18.11 -2.07
N GLY A 315 -4.99 18.12 -2.88
CA GLY A 315 -5.79 19.30 -3.19
C GLY A 315 -5.23 20.21 -4.28
N LYS A 316 -4.22 19.76 -5.06
CA LYS A 316 -3.66 20.58 -6.15
C LYS A 316 -3.80 19.96 -7.53
N LYS A 317 -3.58 18.65 -7.67
CA LYS A 317 -3.74 17.97 -8.96
C LYS A 317 -4.08 16.49 -8.81
N HIS A 318 -4.68 15.96 -9.87
CA HIS A 318 -4.66 14.53 -10.14
C HIS A 318 -3.35 14.13 -10.84
N SER A 319 -3.02 12.86 -10.75
CA SER A 319 -1.89 12.25 -11.45
C SER A 319 -2.34 11.21 -12.46
N SER A 320 -1.50 10.98 -13.47
CA SER A 320 -1.62 9.88 -14.42
C SER A 320 -0.95 8.59 -13.93
N THR A 321 -1.32 7.47 -14.53
CA THR A 321 -0.64 6.18 -14.35
C THR A 321 0.84 6.27 -14.74
N ALA A 322 1.19 7.07 -15.77
CA ALA A 322 2.57 7.27 -16.19
C ALA A 322 3.42 7.99 -15.12
N GLU A 323 2.89 9.06 -14.51
CA GLU A 323 3.56 9.74 -13.39
C GLU A 323 3.68 8.83 -12.17
N LEU A 324 2.61 8.10 -11.81
CA LEU A 324 2.62 7.15 -10.71
C LEU A 324 3.74 6.11 -10.91
N LYS A 325 3.83 5.51 -12.11
CA LYS A 325 4.88 4.54 -12.42
C LYS A 325 6.27 5.14 -12.26
N ARG A 326 6.49 6.34 -12.81
CA ARG A 326 7.77 7.06 -12.71
C ARG A 326 8.18 7.30 -11.26
N HIS A 327 7.27 7.79 -10.43
CA HIS A 327 7.56 8.11 -9.03
C HIS A 327 7.69 6.87 -8.12
N CYS A 328 7.08 5.74 -8.50
CA CYS A 328 7.22 4.47 -7.79
C CYS A 328 8.36 3.59 -8.32
N GLY A 329 9.10 4.03 -9.33
CA GLY A 329 10.14 3.24 -9.98
C GLY A 329 9.63 2.00 -10.72
N ILE A 330 8.38 2.02 -11.17
CA ILE A 330 7.74 0.93 -11.91
C ILE A 330 8.11 1.08 -13.38
N LYS A 331 8.65 0.01 -13.97
CA LYS A 331 8.99 -0.07 -15.39
C LYS A 331 7.79 -0.57 -16.20
#